data_AF-A0YSD8-F1
#
_entry.id   AF-A0YSD8-F1
#
_cell.length_a   1.000
_cell.length_b   1.000
_cell.length_c   1.000
_cell.angle_alpha   90.00
_cell.angle_beta   90.00
_cell.angle_gamma   90.00
#
_symmetry.space_group_name_H-M   'P 1'
#
loop_
_entity.id
_entity.type
_entity.pdbx_description
1 polymer ?
#
loop_
_entity_poly.entity_id
_entity_poly.type
_entity_poly.pdbx_seq_one_letter_code
_entity_poly.pdbx_strand_id
1 'polypeptide(L)'
;MMGYRQRRRQIMLVYEMKLQGTYCQYRSLDEAIRTGLFVRNSVIRAWLDGQVKSRNDAYKHCKLLSDNPEFPWASKLNSMARQAHAERAWASIERFYRNCKQKIPGSKRCDPADVPSALRNAHQEKDSQSLKSIKLERLLNTKHQDGNFRRTDVI
;
A
#
# COMPACT_ATOMS: atom_id res chain seq x y z
N MET A 1 -49.51 14.41 37.31
CA MET A 1 -48.89 14.63 35.98
C MET A 1 -47.43 14.17 36.04
N MET A 2 -47.11 12.98 35.54
CA MET A 2 -45.72 12.53 35.38
C MET A 2 -45.38 12.47 33.89
N GLY A 3 -44.44 13.31 33.46
CA GLY A 3 -43.96 13.35 32.09
C GLY A 3 -43.01 12.19 31.81
N TYR A 4 -43.37 11.34 30.85
CA TYR A 4 -42.45 10.33 30.31
C TYR A 4 -41.43 11.03 29.41
N ARG A 5 -40.18 11.12 29.88
CA ARG A 5 -39.05 11.61 29.09
C ARG A 5 -38.63 10.50 28.13
N GLN A 6 -39.17 10.52 26.91
CA GLN A 6 -38.78 9.62 25.82
C GLN A 6 -37.26 9.65 25.63
N ARG A 7 -36.57 8.59 26.09
CA ARG A 7 -35.13 8.41 25.89
C ARG A 7 -34.93 8.02 24.42
N ARG A 8 -34.69 9.00 23.54
CA ARG A 8 -34.35 8.75 22.13
C ARG A 8 -33.13 7.83 22.09
N ARG A 9 -33.32 6.57 21.70
CA ARG A 9 -32.23 5.68 21.28
C ARG A 9 -31.62 6.32 20.04
N GLN A 10 -30.43 6.90 20.13
CA GLN A 10 -29.66 7.19 18.93
C GLN A 10 -29.27 5.84 18.33
N ILE A 11 -29.94 5.47 17.24
CA ILE A 11 -29.49 4.38 16.39
C ILE A 11 -28.28 4.95 15.64
N MET A 12 -27.07 4.45 15.94
CA MET A 12 -25.88 4.78 15.18
C MET A 12 -26.03 4.11 13.81
N LEU A 13 -26.39 4.89 12.79
CA LEU A 13 -26.47 4.43 11.42
C LEU A 13 -25.04 4.34 10.85
N VAL A 14 -24.56 3.12 10.65
CA VAL A 14 -23.27 2.86 10.00
C VAL A 14 -23.55 2.57 8.52
N TYR A 15 -23.05 3.45 7.65
CA TYR A 15 -23.09 3.25 6.21
C TYR A 15 -21.75 2.66 5.75
N GLU A 16 -21.79 1.42 5.27
CA GLU A 16 -20.62 0.79 4.64
C GLU A 16 -20.80 0.82 3.12
N MET A 17 -19.82 1.40 2.43
CA MET A 17 -19.77 1.44 0.98
C MET A 17 -18.45 0.83 0.52
N LYS A 18 -18.50 -0.02 -0.50
CA LYS A 18 -17.30 -0.55 -1.15
C LYS A 18 -16.88 0.42 -2.25
N LEU A 19 -15.59 0.78 -2.28
CA LEU A 19 -15.03 1.60 -3.35
C LEU A 19 -15.08 0.79 -4.66
N GLN A 20 -15.95 1.18 -5.57
CA GLN A 20 -16.04 0.64 -6.94
C GLN A 20 -15.33 1.62 -7.88
N GLY A 21 -14.33 1.13 -8.62
CA GLY A 21 -13.56 1.93 -9.57
C GLY A 21 -13.27 1.17 -10.86
N THR A 22 -12.83 1.89 -11.88
CA THR A 22 -12.31 1.27 -13.10
C THR A 22 -10.89 0.75 -12.86
N TYR A 23 -10.43 -0.17 -13.72
CA TYR A 23 -9.08 -0.72 -13.63
C TYR A 23 -7.99 0.36 -13.61
N CYS A 24 -8.13 1.39 -14.47
CA CYS A 24 -7.20 2.51 -14.53
C CYS A 24 -7.14 3.30 -13.21
N GLN A 25 -8.27 3.47 -12.52
CA GLN A 25 -8.32 4.17 -11.24
C GLN A 25 -7.59 3.39 -10.14
N TYR A 26 -7.81 2.06 -10.05
CA TYR A 26 -7.08 1.23 -9.10
C TYR A 26 -5.57 1.23 -9.35
N ARG A 27 -5.15 1.21 -10.62
CA ARG A 27 -3.73 1.30 -10.98
C ARG A 27 -3.10 2.62 -10.50
N SER A 28 -3.76 3.75 -10.75
CA SER A 28 -3.28 5.06 -10.27
C SER A 28 -3.21 5.11 -8.74
N LEU A 29 -4.16 4.48 -8.05
CA LEU A 29 -4.15 4.36 -6.60
C LEU A 29 -2.95 3.53 -6.11
N ASP A 30 -2.69 2.39 -6.73
CA ASP A 30 -1.54 1.55 -6.40
C ASP A 30 -0.21 2.28 -6.62
N GLU A 31 -0.09 3.05 -7.71
CA GLU A 31 1.08 3.90 -7.99
C GLU A 31 1.26 4.98 -6.90
N ALA A 32 0.16 5.62 -6.46
CA ALA A 32 0.19 6.59 -5.36
C ALA A 32 0.58 5.95 -4.02
N ILE A 33 0.05 4.76 -3.71
CA ILE A 33 0.39 4.01 -2.48
C ILE A 33 1.85 3.60 -2.48
N ARG A 34 2.36 3.08 -3.60
CA ARG A 34 3.79 2.74 -3.76
C ARG A 34 4.67 3.95 -3.55
N THR A 35 4.27 5.09 -4.12
CA THR A 35 5.00 6.35 -3.94
C THR A 35 5.02 6.79 -2.48
N GLY A 36 3.87 6.75 -1.81
CA GLY A 36 3.78 7.10 -0.39
C GLY A 36 4.57 6.18 0.53
N LEU A 37 4.58 4.87 0.24
CA LEU A 37 5.40 3.89 0.97
C LEU A 37 6.89 4.13 0.76
N PHE A 38 7.31 4.51 -0.45
CA PHE A 38 8.69 4.88 -0.71
C PHE A 38 9.11 6.10 0.13
N VAL A 39 8.32 7.18 0.14
CA VAL A 39 8.60 8.37 0.96
C VAL A 39 8.77 8.00 2.43
N ARG A 40 7.88 7.13 2.94
CA ARG A 40 7.97 6.66 4.33
C ARG A 40 9.28 5.88 4.57
N ASN A 41 9.62 4.96 3.68
CA ASN A 41 10.81 4.11 3.83
C ASN A 41 12.10 4.93 3.67
N SER A 42 12.12 5.93 2.80
CA SER A 42 13.27 6.82 2.62
C SER A 42 13.53 7.65 3.87
N VAL A 43 12.47 8.20 4.51
CA VAL A 43 12.60 8.95 5.77
C VAL A 43 13.16 8.05 6.88
N ILE A 44 12.68 6.81 6.99
CA ILE A 44 13.22 5.84 7.97
C ILE A 44 14.70 5.57 7.69
N ARG A 45 15.08 5.41 6.42
CA ARG A 45 16.48 5.19 6.04
C ARG A 45 17.36 6.40 6.37
N ALA A 46 16.92 7.59 6.03
CA ALA A 46 17.61 8.84 6.35
C ALA A 46 17.73 9.09 7.87
N TRP A 47 16.77 8.61 8.66
CA TRP A 47 16.87 8.60 10.12
C TRP A 47 17.95 7.63 10.62
N LEU A 48 18.01 6.41 10.08
CA LEU A 48 19.07 5.44 10.41
C LEU A 48 20.46 5.95 10.04
N ASP A 49 20.58 6.65 8.92
CA ASP A 49 21.82 7.27 8.45
C ASP A 49 22.15 8.59 9.21
N GLY A 50 21.31 8.99 10.18
CA GLY A 50 21.55 10.15 11.05
C GLY A 50 21.25 11.52 10.44
N GLN A 51 20.66 11.56 9.25
CA GLN A 51 20.32 12.79 8.51
C GLN A 51 19.04 13.46 9.02
N VAL A 52 18.07 12.66 9.48
CA VAL A 52 16.78 13.15 10.01
C VAL A 52 16.78 12.99 11.53
N LYS A 53 16.76 14.11 12.28
CA LYS A 53 16.80 14.10 13.75
C LYS A 53 15.53 14.64 14.40
N SER A 54 14.68 15.32 13.63
CA SER A 54 13.44 15.93 14.11
C SER A 54 12.29 15.73 13.13
N ARG A 55 11.05 15.95 13.60
CA ARG A 55 9.84 15.96 12.75
C ARG A 55 9.98 16.95 11.58
N ASN A 56 10.54 18.13 11.83
CA ASN A 56 10.73 19.15 10.81
C ASN A 56 11.74 18.71 9.75
N ASP A 57 12.76 17.94 10.14
CA ASP A 57 13.74 17.40 9.18
C ASP A 57 13.12 16.32 8.29
N ALA A 58 12.17 15.53 8.81
CA ALA A 58 11.41 14.58 8.00
C ALA A 58 10.61 15.29 6.89
N TYR A 59 10.01 16.44 7.19
CA TYR A 59 9.31 17.24 6.17
C TYR A 59 10.24 17.83 5.12
N LYS A 60 11.40 18.35 5.55
CA LYS A 60 12.44 18.84 4.63
C LYS A 60 12.91 17.70 3.72
N HIS A 61 13.10 16.50 4.27
CA HIS A 61 13.48 15.33 3.50
C HIS A 61 12.43 14.96 2.44
N CYS A 62 11.13 15.05 2.74
CA CYS A 62 10.08 14.86 1.73
C CYS A 62 10.12 15.88 0.58
N LYS A 63 10.56 17.11 0.86
CA LYS A 63 10.75 18.12 -0.18
C LYS A 63 11.94 17.76 -1.07
N LEU A 64 13.09 17.45 -0.45
CA LEU A 64 14.29 17.01 -1.18
C LEU A 64 14.00 15.81 -2.10
N LEU A 65 13.27 14.81 -1.59
CA LEU A 65 12.91 13.62 -2.37
C LEU A 65 12.04 13.92 -3.58
N SER A 66 11.23 14.97 -3.53
CA SER A 66 10.39 15.43 -4.64
C SER A 66 11.13 16.31 -5.63
N ASP A 67 12.13 17.04 -5.17
CA ASP A 67 12.94 17.91 -6.03
C ASP A 67 14.03 17.08 -6.76
N ASN A 68 14.32 15.86 -6.28
CA ASN A 68 15.26 14.95 -6.90
C ASN A 68 14.76 14.43 -8.27
N PRO A 69 15.53 14.63 -9.35
CA PRO A 69 15.14 14.22 -10.70
C PRO A 69 15.14 12.70 -10.90
N GLU A 70 15.82 11.94 -10.04
CA GLU A 70 15.84 10.47 -10.08
C GLU A 70 14.47 9.85 -9.79
N PHE A 71 13.60 10.56 -9.07
CA PHE A 71 12.28 10.08 -8.65
C PHE A 71 11.16 11.01 -9.14
N PRO A 72 10.95 11.11 -10.47
CA PRO A 72 9.96 12.03 -11.04
C PRO A 72 8.51 11.68 -10.66
N TRP A 73 8.28 10.49 -10.14
CA TRP A 73 6.98 10.04 -9.62
C TRP A 73 6.72 10.53 -8.19
N ALA A 74 7.76 10.85 -7.40
CA ALA A 74 7.60 11.40 -6.06
C ALA A 74 6.99 12.82 -6.09
N SER A 75 7.34 13.62 -7.10
CA SER A 75 6.79 14.97 -7.30
C SER A 75 5.32 14.97 -7.75
N LYS A 76 4.89 13.93 -8.49
CA LYS A 76 3.49 13.74 -8.92
C LYS A 76 2.53 13.56 -7.74
N LEU A 77 3.02 13.07 -6.60
CA LEU A 77 2.20 12.92 -5.41
C LEU A 77 1.98 14.29 -4.74
N ASN A 78 0.74 14.56 -4.31
CA ASN A 78 0.38 15.78 -3.59
C ASN A 78 1.30 15.99 -2.36
N SER A 79 1.74 17.24 -2.14
CA SER A 79 2.60 17.64 -1.03
C SER A 79 2.04 17.24 0.34
N MET A 80 0.73 17.38 0.56
CA MET A 80 0.08 16.97 1.80
C MET A 80 0.18 15.46 2.03
N ALA A 81 0.00 14.65 0.97
CA ALA A 81 0.11 13.21 1.07
C ALA A 81 1.54 12.79 1.44
N ARG A 82 2.55 13.42 0.81
CA ARG A 82 3.97 13.20 1.15
C ARG A 82 4.27 13.51 2.61
N GLN A 83 3.79 14.67 3.11
CA GLN A 83 3.95 15.05 4.52
C GLN A 83 3.26 14.06 5.47
N ALA A 84 2.06 13.57 5.13
CA ALA A 84 1.37 12.56 5.94
C ALA A 84 2.17 11.24 6.02
N HIS A 85 2.86 10.84 4.96
CA HIS A 85 3.76 9.67 4.99
C HIS A 85 4.99 9.91 5.86
N ALA A 86 5.57 11.11 5.83
CA ALA A 86 6.64 11.52 6.76
C ALA A 86 6.17 11.48 8.22
N GLU A 87 4.98 12.00 8.52
CA GLU A 87 4.41 11.95 9.87
C GLU A 87 4.24 10.52 10.36
N ARG A 88 3.75 9.62 9.49
CA ARG A 88 3.63 8.20 9.83
C ARG A 88 5.00 7.56 10.09
N ALA A 89 6.03 7.95 9.35
CA ALA A 89 7.40 7.50 9.61
C ALA A 89 7.88 8.00 10.98
N TRP A 90 7.74 9.31 11.24
CA TRP A 90 8.17 9.93 12.48
C TRP A 90 7.44 9.37 13.70
N ALA A 91 6.12 9.20 13.64
CA ALA A 91 5.32 8.59 14.70
C ALA A 91 5.78 7.16 15.01
N SER A 92 6.23 6.40 13.99
CA SER A 92 6.78 5.06 14.21
C SER A 92 8.13 5.07 14.93
N ILE A 93 9.00 6.04 14.61
CA ILE A 93 10.29 6.26 15.27
C ILE A 93 10.09 6.71 16.72
N GLU A 94 9.19 7.67 16.95
CA GLU A 94 8.85 8.16 18.29
C GLU A 94 8.28 7.03 19.16
N ARG A 95 7.36 6.23 18.60
CA ARG A 95 6.82 5.05 19.28
C ARG A 95 7.91 4.04 19.59
N PHE A 96 8.87 3.82 18.69
CA PHE A 96 10.01 2.94 18.93
C PHE A 96 10.82 3.42 20.15
N TYR A 97 11.23 4.69 20.18
CA TYR A 97 11.96 5.24 21.33
C TYR A 97 11.16 5.19 22.62
N ARG A 98 9.86 5.50 22.58
CA ARG A 98 8.97 5.41 23.75
C ARG A 98 8.94 3.99 24.30
N ASN A 99 8.81 3.00 23.43
CA ASN A 99 8.80 1.59 23.83
C ASN A 99 10.16 1.15 24.41
N CYS A 100 11.28 1.61 23.83
CA CYS A 100 12.62 1.34 24.36
C CYS A 100 12.80 1.93 25.76
N LYS A 101 12.38 3.19 25.98
CA LYS A 101 12.46 3.86 27.30
C LYS A 101 11.62 3.14 28.35
N GLN A 102 10.42 2.69 27.96
CA GLN A 102 9.51 1.96 28.84
C GLN A 102 9.89 0.48 29.01
N LYS A 103 10.97 0.01 28.36
CA LYS A 103 11.42 -1.39 28.35
C LYS A 103 10.28 -2.37 28.06
N ILE A 104 9.33 -1.98 27.21
CA ILE A 104 8.21 -2.85 26.87
C ILE A 104 8.79 -4.03 26.07
N PRO A 105 8.72 -5.27 26.57
CA PRO A 105 9.17 -6.42 25.82
C PRO A 105 8.35 -6.49 24.53
N GLY A 106 9.02 -6.61 23.40
CA GLY A 106 8.33 -6.83 22.14
C GLY A 106 7.49 -8.09 22.27
N SER A 107 6.17 -7.99 22.14
CA SER A 107 5.36 -9.16 21.83
C SER A 107 5.95 -9.75 20.56
N LYS A 108 6.57 -10.94 20.66
CA LYS A 108 7.00 -11.72 19.50
C LYS A 108 5.79 -11.82 18.59
N ARG A 109 5.80 -11.10 17.47
CA ARG A 109 4.79 -11.32 16.46
C ARG A 109 5.21 -12.56 15.70
N CYS A 110 4.43 -13.62 15.92
CA CYS A 110 4.38 -14.85 15.15
C CYS A 110 5.68 -15.68 15.16
N ASP A 111 5.79 -16.55 16.17
CA ASP A 111 6.32 -17.88 15.88
C ASP A 111 5.42 -18.50 14.78
N PRO A 112 5.96 -19.08 13.69
CA PRO A 112 5.17 -19.58 12.56
C PRO A 112 4.09 -20.62 12.91
N ALA A 113 4.11 -21.16 14.13
CA ALA A 113 3.15 -22.11 14.65
C ALA A 113 1.81 -21.48 15.09
N ASP A 114 1.76 -20.17 15.38
CA ASP A 114 0.58 -19.50 15.94
C ASP A 114 -0.30 -18.80 14.89
N VAL A 115 0.06 -18.87 13.61
CA VAL A 115 -0.79 -18.33 12.53
C VAL A 115 -1.87 -19.34 12.20
N PRO A 116 -3.18 -19.03 12.36
CA PRO A 116 -4.24 -19.94 11.96
C PRO A 116 -4.05 -20.33 10.49
N SER A 117 -4.03 -21.63 10.20
CA SER A 117 -3.81 -22.21 8.87
C SER A 117 -4.73 -21.61 7.79
N ALA A 118 -5.91 -21.11 8.18
CA ALA A 118 -6.86 -20.40 7.33
C ALA A 118 -6.33 -19.11 6.68
N LEU A 119 -5.42 -18.36 7.32
CA LEU A 119 -4.89 -17.10 6.79
C LEU A 119 -3.73 -17.31 5.80
N ARG A 120 -3.04 -18.44 5.87
CA ARG A 120 -1.92 -18.77 4.97
C ARG A 120 -2.38 -19.07 3.54
N ASN A 121 -3.59 -19.61 3.39
CA ASN A 121 -4.13 -20.06 2.11
C ASN A 121 -4.88 -18.94 1.33
N ALA A 122 -5.34 -17.89 2.02
CA ALA A 122 -6.13 -16.81 1.40
C ALA A 122 -5.34 -15.92 0.43
N HIS A 123 -4.01 -15.83 0.57
CA HIS A 123 -3.15 -15.10 -0.38
C HIS A 123 -2.77 -15.95 -1.60
N GLN A 124 -2.55 -17.25 -1.43
CA GLN A 124 -2.20 -18.14 -2.56
C GLN A 124 -3.35 -18.36 -3.54
N GLU A 125 -4.60 -18.37 -3.08
CA GLU A 125 -5.76 -18.60 -3.96
C GLU A 125 -6.05 -17.42 -4.90
N LYS A 126 -5.87 -16.18 -4.43
CA LYS A 126 -6.12 -14.97 -5.24
C LYS A 126 -5.04 -14.75 -6.30
N ASP A 127 -3.78 -15.01 -5.96
CA ASP A 127 -2.66 -14.87 -6.90
C ASP A 127 -2.69 -15.98 -7.96
N SER A 128 -3.08 -17.21 -7.59
CA SER A 128 -3.19 -18.32 -8.54
C SER A 128 -4.40 -18.21 -9.47
N GLN A 129 -5.53 -17.65 -9.04
CA GLN A 129 -6.66 -17.34 -9.92
C GLN A 129 -6.34 -16.20 -10.90
N SER A 130 -5.65 -15.15 -10.44
CA SER A 130 -5.17 -14.04 -11.29
C SER A 130 -4.12 -14.48 -12.32
N LEU A 131 -3.19 -15.35 -11.94
CA LEU A 131 -2.19 -15.89 -12.87
C LEU A 131 -2.81 -16.86 -13.90
N LYS A 132 -3.85 -17.62 -13.52
CA LYS A 132 -4.59 -18.48 -14.44
C LYS A 132 -5.35 -17.67 -15.50
N SER A 133 -6.00 -16.57 -15.13
CA SER A 133 -6.67 -15.69 -16.09
C SER A 133 -5.69 -14.98 -17.03
N ILE A 134 -4.56 -14.48 -16.52
CA ILE A 134 -3.50 -13.86 -17.34
C ILE A 134 -2.88 -14.87 -18.32
N LYS A 135 -2.68 -16.12 -17.90
CA LYS A 135 -2.14 -17.19 -18.77
C LYS A 135 -3.14 -17.62 -19.83
N LEU A 136 -4.45 -17.63 -19.52
CA LEU A 136 -5.51 -17.95 -20.46
C LEU A 136 -5.67 -16.86 -21.54
N GLU A 137 -5.60 -15.57 -21.16
CA GLU A 137 -5.64 -14.46 -22.13
C GLU A 137 -4.45 -14.47 -23.09
N ARG A 138 -3.24 -14.81 -22.61
CA ARG A 138 -2.07 -14.99 -23.49
C ARG A 138 -2.22 -16.17 -24.45
N LEU A 139 -2.91 -17.24 -24.04
CA LEU A 139 -3.16 -18.41 -24.89
C LEU A 139 -4.28 -18.17 -25.93
N LEU A 140 -5.22 -17.26 -25.65
CA LEU A 140 -6.27 -16.88 -26.61
C LEU A 140 -5.74 -15.86 -27.64
N ASN A 141 -4.85 -14.95 -27.24
CA ASN A 141 -4.24 -13.98 -28.15
C ASN A 141 -3.15 -14.56 -29.07
N THR A 142 -2.61 -15.75 -28.75
CA THR A 142 -1.60 -16.43 -29.60
C THR A 142 -2.22 -17.28 -30.71
N LYS A 143 -3.52 -17.59 -30.64
CA LYS A 143 -4.20 -18.39 -31.67
C LYS A 143 -4.72 -17.59 -32.87
N HIS A 144 -4.44 -16.28 -32.93
CA HIS A 144 -4.92 -15.40 -34.00
C HIS A 144 -3.85 -15.01 -35.04
N GLN A 145 -2.65 -15.62 -35.00
CA GLN A 145 -1.58 -15.33 -35.97
C GLN A 145 -1.08 -16.53 -36.80
N ASP A 146 -1.57 -17.75 -36.59
CA ASP A 146 -1.16 -18.89 -37.41
C ASP A 146 -2.12 -19.10 -38.58
N GLY A 147 -1.98 -18.22 -39.59
CA GLY A 147 -2.89 -18.17 -40.72
C GLY A 147 -2.27 -17.72 -42.04
N ASN A 148 -0.99 -18.01 -42.32
CA ASN A 148 -0.50 -18.25 -43.68
C ASN A 148 1.01 -18.58 -43.69
N PHE A 149 1.35 -19.86 -43.90
CA PHE A 149 2.64 -20.21 -44.47
C PHE A 149 2.42 -21.36 -45.45
N ARG A 150 2.09 -21.00 -46.69
CA ARG A 150 2.13 -21.96 -47.81
C ARG A 150 3.59 -22.11 -48.25
N ARG A 151 4.09 -23.33 -48.13
CA ARG A 151 5.20 -23.85 -48.93
C ARG A 151 4.84 -23.78 -50.42
N THR A 152 5.74 -23.19 -51.20
CA THR A 152 6.16 -23.62 -52.54
C THR A 152 7.63 -23.19 -52.63
N ASP A 153 8.58 -24.06 -52.33
CA ASP A 153 9.27 -24.95 -53.28
C ASP A 153 9.88 -24.23 -54.50
N VAL A 154 11.23 -24.26 -54.53
CA VAL A 154 12.06 -24.64 -55.69
C VAL A 154 12.32 -23.57 -56.78
N ILE A 155 13.63 -23.36 -56.99
CA ILE A 155 14.40 -22.53 -57.96
C ILE A 155 14.66 -21.09 -57.54
#